data_AF-A0A2U1Q9J9-F1
#
_entry.id   AF-A0A2U1Q9J9-F1
#
_cell.length_a   1.000
_cell.length_b   1.000
_cell.length_c   1.000
_cell.angle_alpha   90.00
_cell.angle_beta   90.00
_cell.angle_gamma   90.00
#
_symmetry.space_group_name_H-M   'P 1'
#
loop_
_entity.id
_entity.type
_entity.pdbx_description
1 polymer ?
#
loop_
_entity_poly.entity_id
_entity_poly.type
_entity_poly.pdbx_seq_one_letter_code
_entity_poly.pdbx_strand_id
1 'polypeptide(L)'
;MLGYINGKVARPKENVKTEHARDTEAWVVRSDLIVKSWILGSITEQITIYVVDRLIYKFPDADFTAKDVWDELQCIYGISIAEDAKVKEKRIKEERKIIQRVAGIQTYLYDCIAQGNWNKVEELLIDYMFRVTDKITNNGNTILHIAVNSGKSHELLELLLGQIPVNKQLVELKNSDGSTLLHVAAIVGNSKAVNILVARD
;
A
#
# COMPACT_ATOMS: atom_id res chain seq x y z
N MET A 1 -3.85 -30.00 14.80
CA MET A 1 -4.83 -29.13 14.11
C MET A 1 -4.70 -29.22 12.58
N LEU A 2 -3.57 -28.84 11.97
CA LEU A 2 -3.38 -28.89 10.50
C LEU A 2 -3.59 -30.28 9.86
N GLY A 3 -3.28 -31.38 10.55
CA GLY A 3 -3.48 -32.74 10.03
C GLY A 3 -4.94 -33.16 9.83
N TYR A 4 -5.86 -32.62 10.65
CA TYR A 4 -7.30 -32.87 10.55
C TYR A 4 -7.94 -32.00 9.47
N ILE A 5 -7.59 -30.72 9.45
CA ILE A 5 -8.05 -29.76 8.44
C ILE A 5 -7.59 -30.18 7.02
N ASN A 6 -6.36 -30.69 6.89
CA ASN A 6 -5.83 -31.15 5.60
C ASN A 6 -6.32 -32.56 5.18
N GLY A 7 -7.22 -33.21 5.93
CA GLY A 7 -7.83 -34.50 5.57
C GLY A 7 -6.89 -35.72 5.60
N LYS A 8 -5.79 -35.67 6.35
CA LYS A 8 -4.87 -36.82 6.49
C LYS A 8 -5.36 -37.88 7.48
N VAL A 9 -6.46 -37.63 8.17
CA VAL A 9 -7.08 -38.55 9.13
C VAL A 9 -8.33 -39.15 8.50
N ALA A 10 -8.36 -40.47 8.34
CA ALA A 10 -9.48 -41.18 7.73
C ALA A 10 -10.72 -41.15 8.65
N ARG A 11 -11.92 -41.15 8.06
CA ARG A 11 -13.16 -41.31 8.82
C ARG A 11 -13.11 -42.61 9.62
N PRO A 12 -13.47 -42.60 10.91
CA PRO A 12 -13.68 -43.80 11.69
C PRO A 12 -14.60 -44.76 10.91
N LYS A 13 -14.23 -46.05 10.82
CA LYS A 13 -15.06 -47.08 10.20
C LYS A 13 -15.60 -47.94 11.34
N GLU A 14 -16.91 -48.12 11.40
CA GLU A 14 -17.61 -48.83 12.49
C GLU A 14 -17.17 -50.29 12.77
N ASN A 15 -16.22 -50.86 12.02
CA ASN A 15 -15.76 -52.23 12.21
C ASN A 15 -14.24 -52.38 12.07
N VAL A 16 -13.51 -52.26 13.20
CA VAL A 16 -12.05 -52.50 13.28
C VAL A 16 -11.73 -53.59 14.31
N LYS A 17 -10.97 -54.62 13.87
CA LYS A 17 -10.80 -55.90 14.59
C LYS A 17 -9.63 -55.96 15.59
N THR A 18 -8.78 -54.93 15.71
CA THR A 18 -7.60 -54.95 16.60
C THR A 18 -7.66 -53.85 17.67
N GLU A 19 -7.16 -54.14 18.88
CA GLU A 19 -7.26 -53.28 20.08
C GLU A 19 -6.51 -51.94 19.92
N HIS A 20 -5.28 -51.95 19.41
CA HIS A 20 -4.51 -50.73 19.09
C HIS A 20 -5.20 -49.81 18.06
N ALA A 21 -5.93 -50.40 17.13
CA ALA A 21 -6.63 -49.63 16.11
C ALA A 21 -7.91 -48.99 16.68
N ARG A 22 -8.57 -49.62 17.67
CA ARG A 22 -9.69 -49.05 18.42
C ARG A 22 -9.27 -47.83 19.27
N ASP A 23 -8.11 -47.87 19.91
CA ASP A 23 -7.61 -46.74 20.71
C ASP A 23 -7.27 -45.52 19.84
N THR A 24 -6.66 -45.78 18.68
CA THR A 24 -6.33 -44.75 17.70
C THR A 24 -7.60 -44.11 17.14
N GLU A 25 -8.62 -44.91 16.85
CA GLU A 25 -9.93 -44.46 16.35
C GLU A 25 -10.72 -43.67 17.41
N ALA A 26 -10.72 -44.12 18.66
CA ALA A 26 -11.36 -43.41 19.77
C ALA A 26 -10.71 -42.05 20.04
N TRP A 27 -9.37 -41.96 19.92
CA TRP A 27 -8.66 -40.69 20.00
C TRP A 27 -9.05 -39.74 18.87
N VAL A 28 -9.14 -40.27 17.63
CA VAL A 28 -9.57 -39.51 16.45
C VAL A 28 -10.97 -38.92 16.65
N VAL A 29 -11.94 -39.73 17.07
CA VAL A 29 -13.33 -39.28 17.32
C VAL A 29 -13.39 -38.18 18.38
N ARG A 30 -12.70 -38.36 19.52
CA ARG A 30 -12.70 -37.34 20.59
C ARG A 30 -12.10 -36.02 20.13
N SER A 31 -10.99 -36.10 19.39
CA SER A 31 -10.32 -34.90 18.89
C SER A 31 -11.16 -34.15 17.86
N ASP A 32 -11.88 -34.86 16.99
CA ASP A 32 -12.79 -34.25 16.01
C ASP A 32 -13.96 -33.53 16.70
N LEU A 33 -14.59 -34.17 17.69
CA LEU A 33 -15.67 -33.57 18.48
C LEU A 33 -15.21 -32.27 19.16
N ILE A 34 -14.02 -32.26 19.79
CA ILE A 34 -13.50 -31.07 20.45
C ILE A 34 -13.28 -29.93 19.46
N VAL A 35 -12.65 -30.21 18.31
CA VAL A 35 -12.39 -29.19 17.30
C VAL A 35 -13.69 -28.70 16.68
N LYS A 36 -14.66 -29.59 16.41
CA LYS A 36 -16.00 -29.27 15.92
C LYS A 36 -16.71 -28.31 16.88
N SER A 37 -16.78 -28.66 18.17
CA SER A 37 -17.38 -27.81 19.21
C SER A 37 -16.66 -26.48 19.36
N TRP A 38 -15.32 -26.47 19.26
CA TRP A 38 -14.54 -25.23 19.35
C TRP A 38 -14.82 -24.27 18.18
N ILE A 39 -14.85 -24.79 16.95
CA ILE A 39 -15.16 -23.99 15.75
C ILE A 39 -16.58 -23.41 15.85
N LEU A 40 -17.58 -24.25 16.11
CA LEU A 40 -18.99 -23.82 16.21
C LEU A 40 -19.23 -22.84 17.37
N GLY A 41 -18.50 -22.99 18.47
CA GLY A 41 -18.58 -22.08 19.62
C GLY A 41 -17.85 -20.75 19.44
N SER A 42 -16.97 -20.63 18.44
CA SER A 42 -16.17 -19.42 18.19
C SER A 42 -16.76 -18.50 17.11
N ILE A 43 -17.76 -18.97 16.37
CA ILE A 43 -18.47 -18.20 15.33
C ILE A 43 -19.82 -17.70 15.86
N THR A 44 -20.45 -16.77 15.13
CA THR A 44 -21.74 -16.20 15.56
C THR A 44 -22.89 -17.18 15.37
N GLU A 45 -23.95 -17.04 16.19
CA GLU A 45 -25.13 -17.91 16.17
C GLU A 45 -25.75 -18.05 14.76
N GLN A 46 -25.84 -16.94 14.03
CA GLN A 46 -26.37 -16.91 12.66
C GLN A 46 -25.57 -17.80 11.70
N ILE A 47 -24.24 -17.81 11.84
CA ILE A 47 -23.33 -18.55 10.97
C ILE A 47 -23.28 -20.00 11.39
N THR A 48 -23.36 -20.28 12.69
CA THR A 48 -23.54 -21.64 13.23
C THR A 48 -24.79 -22.30 12.66
N ILE A 49 -25.95 -21.64 12.75
CA ILE A 49 -27.21 -22.18 12.21
C ILE A 49 -27.07 -22.44 10.71
N TYR A 50 -26.57 -21.46 9.95
CA TYR A 50 -26.39 -21.60 8.51
C TYR A 50 -25.48 -22.77 8.11
N VAL A 51 -24.32 -22.92 8.76
CA VAL A 51 -23.37 -23.99 8.48
C VAL A 51 -23.95 -25.35 8.86
N VAL A 52 -24.57 -25.46 10.04
CA VAL A 52 -25.16 -26.71 10.52
C VAL A 52 -26.31 -27.16 9.63
N ASP A 53 -27.24 -26.26 9.27
CA ASP A 53 -28.37 -26.61 8.39
C ASP A 53 -27.90 -27.13 7.03
N ARG A 54 -26.87 -26.49 6.43
CA ARG A 54 -26.30 -26.95 5.17
C ARG A 54 -25.61 -28.30 5.28
N LEU A 55 -24.91 -28.56 6.38
CA LEU A 55 -24.22 -29.83 6.60
C LEU A 55 -25.22 -30.96 6.89
N ILE A 56 -26.27 -30.71 7.67
CA ILE A 56 -27.37 -31.66 7.88
C ILE A 56 -28.06 -31.99 6.55
N TYR A 57 -28.32 -30.98 5.72
CA TYR A 57 -28.89 -31.22 4.39
C TYR A 57 -27.97 -32.05 3.48
N LYS A 58 -26.65 -31.81 3.54
CA LYS A 58 -25.63 -32.51 2.72
C LYS A 58 -25.36 -33.93 3.20
N PHE A 59 -25.55 -34.18 4.50
CA PHE A 59 -25.30 -35.47 5.16
C PHE A 59 -26.52 -35.88 6.02
N PRO A 60 -27.68 -36.20 5.41
CA PRO A 60 -28.92 -36.47 6.15
C PRO A 60 -28.84 -37.69 7.07
N ASP A 61 -28.01 -38.69 6.72
CA ASP A 61 -27.88 -39.96 7.44
C ASP A 61 -26.52 -40.13 8.14
N ALA A 62 -25.72 -39.06 8.26
CA ALA A 62 -24.37 -39.14 8.85
C ALA A 62 -23.99 -37.88 9.63
N ASP A 63 -23.26 -38.05 10.74
CA ASP A 63 -22.65 -36.92 11.46
C ASP A 63 -21.52 -36.30 10.61
N PHE A 64 -21.36 -34.99 10.71
CA PHE A 64 -20.32 -34.23 10.00
C PHE A 64 -19.12 -33.97 10.90
N THR A 65 -17.94 -33.89 10.29
CA THR A 65 -16.66 -33.74 11.00
C THR A 65 -16.31 -32.27 11.20
N ALA A 66 -15.33 -32.00 12.07
CA ALA A 66 -14.77 -30.65 12.21
C ALA A 66 -14.21 -30.11 10.88
N LYS A 67 -13.71 -31.00 10.01
CA LYS A 67 -13.25 -30.64 8.67
C LYS A 67 -14.41 -30.21 7.78
N ASP A 68 -15.55 -30.91 7.82
CA ASP A 68 -16.72 -30.53 7.02
C ASP A 68 -17.23 -29.14 7.44
N VAL A 69 -17.21 -28.82 8.75
CA VAL A 69 -17.51 -27.47 9.28
C VAL A 69 -16.50 -26.44 8.77
N TRP A 70 -15.21 -26.75 8.83
CA TRP A 70 -14.15 -25.88 8.34
C TRP A 70 -14.26 -25.62 6.83
N ASP A 71 -14.52 -26.65 6.02
CA ASP A 71 -14.64 -26.54 4.57
C ASP A 71 -15.86 -25.68 4.19
N GLU A 72 -16.95 -25.76 4.95
CA GLU A 72 -18.14 -24.95 4.72
C GLU A 72 -17.92 -23.47 5.10
N LEU A 73 -17.26 -23.23 6.23
CA LEU A 73 -16.79 -21.89 6.59
C LEU A 73 -15.80 -21.34 5.56
N GLN A 74 -14.89 -22.18 5.05
CA GLN A 74 -13.95 -21.81 4.01
C GLN A 74 -14.65 -21.49 2.68
N CYS A 75 -15.79 -22.11 2.37
CA CYS A 75 -16.62 -21.70 1.23
C CYS A 75 -17.22 -20.31 1.43
N ILE A 76 -17.75 -20.01 2.63
CA ILE A 76 -18.40 -18.73 2.94
C ILE A 76 -17.37 -17.60 2.98
N TYR A 77 -16.28 -17.79 3.72
CA TYR A 77 -15.28 -16.76 3.98
C TYR A 77 -14.13 -16.73 2.96
N GLY A 78 -13.79 -17.87 2.36
CA GLY A 78 -12.69 -17.96 1.39
C GLY A 78 -12.95 -17.17 0.11
N ILE A 79 -14.20 -17.10 -0.34
CA ILE A 79 -14.61 -16.24 -1.47
C ILE A 79 -14.41 -14.77 -1.11
N SER A 80 -14.89 -14.33 0.06
CA SER A 80 -14.73 -12.96 0.55
C SER A 80 -13.25 -12.57 0.69
N ILE A 81 -12.41 -13.44 1.26
CA ILE A 81 -10.96 -13.18 1.38
C ILE A 81 -10.31 -13.03 0.00
N ALA A 82 -10.68 -13.87 -0.97
CA ALA A 82 -10.13 -13.80 -2.32
C ALA A 82 -10.60 -12.55 -3.08
N GLU A 83 -11.86 -12.14 -2.91
CA GLU A 83 -12.41 -10.92 -3.49
C GLU A 83 -11.75 -9.67 -2.88
N ASP A 84 -11.61 -9.62 -1.56
CA ASP A 84 -10.91 -8.53 -0.86
C ASP A 84 -9.45 -8.42 -1.29
N ALA A 85 -8.77 -9.57 -1.46
CA ALA A 85 -7.40 -9.61 -1.96
C ALA A 85 -7.31 -9.06 -3.40
N LYS A 86 -8.22 -9.46 -4.29
CA LYS A 86 -8.28 -8.94 -5.67
C LYS A 86 -8.55 -7.44 -5.72
N VAL A 87 -9.46 -6.94 -4.89
CA VAL A 87 -9.77 -5.51 -4.80
C VAL A 87 -8.56 -4.72 -4.29
N LYS A 88 -7.89 -5.21 -3.23
CA LYS A 88 -6.65 -4.61 -2.73
C LYS A 88 -5.55 -4.61 -3.78
N GLU A 89 -5.34 -5.72 -4.48
CA GLU A 89 -4.35 -5.82 -5.55
C GLU A 89 -4.63 -4.83 -6.69
N LYS A 90 -5.90 -4.74 -7.13
CA LYS A 90 -6.32 -3.79 -8.15
C LYS A 90 -6.04 -2.35 -7.72
N ARG A 91 -6.40 -2.00 -6.47
CA ARG A 91 -6.15 -0.67 -5.90
C ARG A 91 -4.65 -0.34 -5.84
N ILE A 92 -3.82 -1.26 -5.35
CA ILE A 92 -2.35 -1.09 -5.30
C ILE A 92 -1.79 -0.89 -6.72
N LYS A 93 -2.31 -1.62 -7.71
CA LYS A 93 -1.88 -1.49 -9.10
C LYS A 93 -2.25 -0.14 -9.71
N GLU A 94 -3.42 0.39 -9.37
CA GLU A 94 -3.86 1.73 -9.79
C GLU A 94 -3.04 2.83 -9.11
N GLU A 95 -2.84 2.75 -7.79
CA GLU A 95 -1.99 3.68 -7.04
C GLU A 95 -0.56 3.70 -7.58
N ARG A 96 0.03 2.54 -7.88
CA ARG A 96 1.36 2.44 -8.51
C ARG A 96 1.41 3.15 -9.86
N LYS A 97 0.38 3.01 -10.69
CA LYS A 97 0.32 3.70 -12.00
C LYS A 97 0.28 5.22 -11.82
N ILE A 98 -0.46 5.71 -10.83
CA ILE A 98 -0.55 7.15 -10.53
C ILE A 98 0.83 7.65 -10.07
N ILE A 99 1.48 6.96 -9.12
CA ILE A 99 2.83 7.32 -8.64
C ILE A 99 3.83 7.36 -9.80
N GLN A 100 3.80 6.36 -10.69
CA GLN A 100 4.70 6.32 -11.84
C GLN A 100 4.46 7.49 -12.82
N ARG A 101 3.20 7.88 -13.05
CA ARG A 101 2.87 9.03 -13.88
C ARG A 101 3.37 10.33 -13.25
N VAL A 102 3.12 10.53 -11.96
CA VAL A 102 3.58 11.72 -11.23
C VAL A 102 5.11 11.81 -11.25
N ALA A 103 5.82 10.71 -11.01
CA ALA A 103 7.28 10.67 -11.08
C ALA A 103 7.79 11.02 -12.50
N GLY A 104 7.11 10.54 -13.55
CA GLY A 104 7.43 10.90 -14.93
C GLY A 104 7.26 12.39 -15.20
N ILE A 105 6.18 12.99 -14.71
CA ILE A 105 5.92 14.44 -14.84
C ILE A 105 6.95 15.26 -14.07
N GLN A 106 7.29 14.87 -12.83
CA GLN A 106 8.32 15.54 -12.04
C GLN A 106 9.70 15.48 -12.72
N THR A 107 10.02 14.37 -13.36
CA THR A 107 11.25 14.22 -14.15
C THR A 107 11.25 15.16 -15.36
N TYR A 108 10.14 15.22 -16.10
CA TYR A 108 10.02 16.13 -17.24
C TYR A 108 10.07 17.61 -16.83
N LEU A 109 9.43 17.95 -15.70
CA LEU A 109 9.49 19.28 -15.12
C LEU A 109 10.92 19.66 -14.70
N TYR A 110 11.65 18.73 -14.08
CA TYR A 110 13.07 18.91 -13.76
C TYR A 110 13.88 19.27 -15.01
N ASP A 111 13.72 18.53 -16.10
CA ASP A 111 14.44 18.79 -17.35
C ASP A 111 14.12 20.16 -17.94
N CYS A 112 12.85 20.58 -17.88
CA CYS A 112 12.43 21.91 -18.36
C CYS A 112 13.08 23.03 -17.54
N ILE A 113 13.13 22.90 -16.21
CA ILE A 113 13.79 23.87 -15.31
C ILE A 113 15.30 23.88 -15.56
N ALA A 114 15.92 22.70 -15.69
CA ALA A 114 17.36 22.55 -15.94
C ALA A 114 17.79 23.09 -17.32
N GLN A 115 16.85 23.24 -18.25
CA GLN A 115 17.05 23.87 -19.56
C GLN A 115 16.68 25.36 -19.57
N GLY A 116 16.01 25.89 -18.55
CA GLY A 116 15.57 27.28 -18.49
C GLY A 116 14.31 27.58 -19.32
N ASN A 117 13.51 26.56 -19.67
CA ASN A 117 12.33 26.73 -20.54
C ASN A 117 11.10 27.17 -19.72
N TRP A 118 10.95 28.47 -19.50
CA TRP A 118 9.85 29.03 -18.70
C TRP A 118 8.47 28.61 -19.22
N ASN A 119 8.21 28.72 -20.53
CA ASN A 119 6.87 28.44 -21.09
C ASN A 119 6.38 27.02 -20.73
N LYS A 120 7.27 26.02 -20.85
CA LYS A 120 6.95 24.64 -20.46
C LYS A 120 6.81 24.48 -18.95
N VAL A 121 7.63 25.17 -18.16
CA VAL A 121 7.53 25.13 -16.70
C VAL A 121 6.19 25.68 -16.26
N GLU A 122 5.78 26.85 -16.76
CA GLU A 122 4.50 27.48 -16.46
C GLU A 122 3.31 26.60 -16.82
N GLU A 123 3.32 26.00 -18.03
CA GLU A 123 2.31 25.03 -18.47
C GLU A 123 2.19 23.86 -17.47
N LEU A 124 3.32 23.24 -17.10
CA LEU A 124 3.33 22.10 -16.18
C LEU A 124 2.90 22.49 -14.76
N LEU A 125 3.24 23.69 -14.29
CA LEU A 125 2.79 24.19 -12.98
C LEU A 125 1.27 24.32 -12.94
N ILE A 126 0.66 24.80 -14.02
CA ILE A 126 -0.79 25.01 -14.13
C ILE A 126 -1.51 23.66 -14.30
N ASP A 127 -1.13 22.86 -15.30
CA ASP A 127 -1.82 21.64 -15.68
C ASP A 127 -1.81 20.58 -14.57
N TYR A 128 -0.72 20.53 -13.80
CA TYR A 128 -0.55 19.55 -12.72
C TYR A 128 -0.64 20.18 -11.32
N MET A 129 -1.02 21.45 -11.23
CA MET A 129 -1.16 22.21 -9.99
C MET A 129 0.06 22.17 -9.06
N PHE A 130 1.26 22.11 -9.64
CA PHE A 130 2.49 22.19 -8.85
C PHE A 130 2.68 23.60 -8.30
N ARG A 131 3.21 23.68 -7.08
CA ARG A 131 3.71 24.92 -6.48
C ARG A 131 5.21 24.98 -6.65
N VAL A 132 5.75 26.19 -6.80
CA VAL A 132 7.21 26.43 -6.86
C VAL A 132 7.98 25.94 -5.61
N THR A 133 7.26 25.69 -4.51
CA THR A 133 7.79 25.13 -3.26
C THR A 133 7.68 23.62 -3.15
N ASP A 134 7.05 22.94 -4.11
CA ASP A 134 6.89 21.49 -4.09
C ASP A 134 8.22 20.79 -4.34
N LYS A 135 8.44 19.69 -3.60
CA LYS A 135 9.61 18.83 -3.74
C LYS A 135 9.38 17.87 -4.90
N ILE A 136 10.24 17.93 -5.91
CA ILE A 136 10.07 17.15 -7.15
C ILE A 136 11.23 16.19 -7.43
N THR A 137 12.22 16.11 -6.54
CA THR A 137 13.32 15.14 -6.62
C THR A 137 13.40 14.26 -5.38
N ASN A 138 14.09 13.13 -5.50
CA ASN A 138 14.30 12.19 -4.39
C ASN A 138 15.04 12.81 -3.20
N ASN A 139 15.93 13.78 -3.47
CA ASN A 139 16.68 14.53 -2.46
C ASN A 139 15.83 15.66 -1.83
N GLY A 140 14.54 15.72 -2.20
CA GLY A 140 13.62 16.73 -1.74
C GLY A 140 13.92 18.13 -2.26
N ASN A 141 14.65 18.27 -3.38
CA ASN A 141 14.84 19.57 -3.99
C ASN A 141 13.50 20.07 -4.53
N THR A 142 13.19 21.32 -4.20
CA THR A 142 12.03 22.01 -4.78
C THR A 142 12.36 22.54 -6.17
N ILE A 143 11.33 22.98 -6.89
CA ILE A 143 11.47 23.67 -8.19
C ILE A 143 12.51 24.80 -8.12
N LEU A 144 12.46 25.61 -7.05
CA LEU A 144 13.42 26.69 -6.81
C LEU A 144 14.85 26.19 -6.57
N HIS A 145 15.04 25.09 -5.82
CA HIS A 145 16.37 24.52 -5.61
C HIS A 145 16.99 24.10 -6.94
N ILE A 146 16.20 23.53 -7.84
CA ILE A 146 16.66 23.12 -9.17
C ILE A 146 16.99 24.33 -10.04
N ALA A 147 16.17 25.38 -10.01
CA ALA A 147 16.42 26.63 -10.73
C ALA A 147 17.74 27.30 -10.29
N VAL A 148 17.99 27.35 -8.98
CA VAL A 148 19.25 27.84 -8.41
C VAL A 148 20.43 26.96 -8.81
N ASN A 149 20.26 25.64 -8.73
CA ASN A 149 21.31 24.66 -9.03
C ASN A 149 21.69 24.65 -10.51
N SER A 150 20.73 24.86 -11.43
CA SER A 150 21.02 24.81 -12.87
C SER A 150 21.95 25.95 -13.30
N GLY A 151 21.83 27.14 -12.67
CA GLY A 151 22.62 28.32 -13.00
C GLY A 151 22.43 28.86 -14.41
N LYS A 152 21.49 28.31 -15.19
CA LYS A 152 21.35 28.60 -16.63
C LYS A 152 20.41 29.77 -16.93
N SER A 153 19.39 30.00 -16.10
CA SER A 153 18.41 31.05 -16.31
C SER A 153 18.06 31.75 -15.00
N HIS A 154 18.64 32.94 -14.81
CA HIS A 154 18.31 33.83 -13.69
C HIS A 154 16.91 34.44 -13.85
N GLU A 155 16.48 34.66 -15.09
CA GLU A 155 15.12 35.12 -15.43
C GLU A 155 14.07 34.12 -14.95
N LEU A 156 14.27 32.81 -15.19
CA LEU A 156 13.38 31.77 -14.68
C LEU A 156 13.34 31.77 -13.14
N LEU A 157 14.48 31.98 -12.48
CA LEU A 157 14.53 32.07 -11.03
C LEU A 157 13.70 33.27 -10.53
N GLU A 158 13.85 34.45 -11.14
CA GLU A 158 13.06 35.64 -10.76
C GLU A 158 11.56 35.44 -10.99
N LEU A 159 11.16 34.83 -12.10
CA LEU A 159 9.75 34.51 -12.39
C LEU A 159 9.16 33.53 -11.36
N LEU A 160 9.87 32.44 -11.05
CA LEU A 160 9.44 31.48 -10.04
C LEU A 160 9.35 32.11 -8.65
N LEU A 161 10.34 32.93 -8.30
CA LEU A 161 10.33 33.69 -7.06
C LEU A 161 9.11 34.63 -7.06
N GLY A 162 8.79 35.30 -8.16
CA GLY A 162 7.60 36.16 -8.30
C GLY A 162 6.27 35.47 -7.93
N GLN A 163 6.18 34.15 -8.03
CA GLN A 163 4.99 33.38 -7.63
C GLN A 163 4.90 33.12 -6.10
N ILE A 164 5.96 33.41 -5.35
CA ILE A 164 5.99 33.24 -3.90
C ILE A 164 5.54 34.55 -3.23
N PRO A 165 4.59 34.49 -2.28
CA PRO A 165 4.21 35.65 -1.49
C PRO A 165 5.40 36.29 -0.77
N VAL A 166 5.46 37.63 -0.74
CA VAL A 166 6.58 38.38 -0.15
C VAL A 166 6.77 38.10 1.35
N ASN A 167 5.70 37.74 2.06
CA ASN A 167 5.77 37.39 3.49
C ASN A 167 6.33 35.98 3.76
N LYS A 168 6.60 35.17 2.74
CA LYS A 168 7.12 33.82 2.92
C LYS A 168 8.66 33.87 2.94
N GLN A 169 9.22 33.51 4.08
CA GLN A 169 10.67 33.46 4.27
C GLN A 169 11.29 32.34 3.45
N LEU A 170 12.21 32.67 2.54
CA LEU A 170 12.88 31.70 1.70
C LEU A 170 13.83 30.79 2.50
N VAL A 171 14.32 31.29 3.64
CA VAL A 171 15.17 30.53 4.58
C VAL A 171 14.47 29.31 5.19
N GLU A 172 13.13 29.29 5.22
CA GLU A 172 12.34 28.14 5.68
C GLU A 172 12.25 27.03 4.61
N LEU A 173 12.49 27.36 3.34
CA LEU A 173 12.44 26.39 2.24
C LEU A 173 13.71 25.55 2.23
N LYS A 174 13.62 24.38 2.87
CA LYS A 174 14.70 23.40 2.97
C LYS A 174 14.38 22.13 2.19
N ASN A 175 15.39 21.62 1.48
CA ASN A 175 15.32 20.29 0.87
C ASN A 175 15.38 19.18 1.93
N SER A 176 15.43 17.91 1.54
CA SER A 176 15.48 16.80 2.52
C SER A 176 16.81 16.72 3.28
N ASP A 177 17.87 17.31 2.74
CA ASP A 177 19.18 17.42 3.40
C ASP A 177 19.28 18.63 4.34
N GLY A 178 18.19 19.39 4.50
CA GLY A 178 18.16 20.62 5.32
C GLY A 178 18.80 21.84 4.66
N SER A 179 19.24 21.72 3.40
CA SER A 179 19.85 22.81 2.64
C SER A 179 18.78 23.80 2.16
N THR A 180 19.07 25.09 2.30
CA THR A 180 18.24 26.18 1.72
C THR A 180 18.69 26.52 0.31
N LEU A 181 17.92 27.38 -0.38
CA LEU A 181 18.30 27.93 -1.68
C LEU A 181 19.69 28.58 -1.66
N LEU A 182 20.02 29.32 -0.60
CA LEU A 182 21.32 30.00 -0.47
C LEU A 182 22.48 29.00 -0.28
N HIS A 183 22.26 27.90 0.46
CA HIS A 183 23.25 26.83 0.57
C HIS A 183 23.56 26.22 -0.79
N VAL A 184 22.51 25.89 -1.56
CA VAL A 184 22.69 25.36 -2.92
C VAL A 184 23.41 26.37 -3.80
N ALA A 185 22.99 27.64 -3.81
CA ALA A 185 23.63 28.69 -4.60
C ALA A 185 25.14 28.82 -4.32
N ALA A 186 25.52 28.75 -3.04
CA ALA A 186 26.92 28.79 -2.62
C ALA A 186 27.70 27.56 -3.07
N ILE A 187 27.14 26.35 -2.93
CA ILE A 187 27.78 25.09 -3.35
C ILE A 187 28.07 25.09 -4.85
N VAL A 188 27.12 25.54 -5.68
CA VAL A 188 27.32 25.54 -7.15
C VAL A 188 28.08 26.78 -7.64
N GLY A 189 28.41 27.74 -6.76
CA GLY A 189 29.07 28.99 -7.12
C GLY A 189 28.20 29.94 -7.96
N ASN A 190 26.87 29.86 -7.84
CA ASN A 190 25.94 30.70 -8.60
C ASN A 190 25.78 32.08 -7.94
N SER A 191 26.80 32.93 -8.05
CA SER A 191 26.84 34.26 -7.41
C SER A 191 25.67 35.17 -7.80
N LYS A 192 25.17 35.04 -9.04
CA LYS A 192 23.98 35.78 -9.49
C LYS A 192 22.72 35.35 -8.74
N ALA A 193 22.50 34.04 -8.54
CA ALA A 193 21.38 33.57 -7.72
C ALA A 193 21.53 34.00 -6.26
N VAL A 194 22.75 34.02 -5.71
CA VAL A 194 23.00 34.58 -4.36
C VAL A 194 22.51 36.03 -4.29
N ASN A 195 22.89 36.87 -5.25
CA ASN A 195 22.47 38.28 -5.27
C ASN A 195 20.95 38.42 -5.38
N ILE A 196 20.29 37.63 -6.24
CA ILE A 196 18.82 37.64 -6.39
C ILE A 196 18.14 37.22 -5.08
N LEU A 197 18.62 36.15 -4.44
CA LEU A 197 18.04 35.62 -3.21
C LEU A 197 18.22 36.59 -2.04
N VAL A 198 19.41 37.18 -1.88
CA VAL A 198 19.70 38.15 -0.81
C VAL A 198 18.93 39.46 -1.01
N ALA A 199 18.72 39.89 -2.25
CA ALA A 199 17.91 41.08 -2.53
C ALA A 199 16.41 40.88 -2.24
N ARG A 200 15.98 39.63 -2.11
CA ARG A 200 14.58 39.23 -1.92
C ARG A 200 14.24 38.86 -0.47
N ASP A 201 15.23 38.49 0.33
CA ASP A 201 15.08 38.05 1.72
C ASP A 201 14.60 39.18 2.66
#